data_AF-A0A7I7WKK2-F1
#
_entry.id   AF-A0A7I7WKK2-F1
#
_cell.length_a   1.000
_cell.length_b   1.000
_cell.length_c   1.000
_cell.angle_alpha   90.00
_cell.angle_beta   90.00
_cell.angle_gamma   90.00
#
_symmetry.space_group_name_H-M   'P 1'
#
loop_
_entity.id
_entity.type
_entity.pdbx_description
1 polymer ?
#
loop_
_entity_poly.entity_id
_entity_poly.type
_entity_poly.pdbx_seq_one_letter_code
_entity_poly.pdbx_strand_id
1 'polypeptide(L)'
;MQARLLDEHSPKQIAKRLVLDFPDDVEMRVSHETIYTSIYVQGKGSLRRELHTCLRTGRALRKPQRRPDERRGRIRDMVNISERPPEVEDRRCPGIGRAI
;
A
#
# COMPACT_ATOMS: atom_id res chain seq x y z
N MET A 1 10.92 7.72 -10.58
CA MET A 1 10.59 6.39 -10.04
C MET A 1 10.88 5.25 -11.02
N GLN A 2 10.19 5.16 -12.18
CA GLN A 2 10.32 4.03 -13.12
C GLN A 2 11.76 3.81 -13.63
N ALA A 3 12.49 4.87 -13.97
CA ALA A 3 13.90 4.78 -14.38
C ALA A 3 14.77 4.03 -13.34
N ARG A 4 14.56 4.30 -12.05
CA ARG A 4 15.32 3.63 -10.97
C ARG A 4 14.99 2.14 -10.84
N LEU A 5 13.77 1.72 -11.20
CA LEU A 5 13.43 0.30 -11.26
C LEU A 5 14.20 -0.38 -12.40
N LEU A 6 14.32 0.26 -13.56
CA LEU A 6 15.13 -0.27 -14.67
C LEU A 6 16.61 -0.40 -14.29
N ASP A 7 17.11 0.49 -13.44
CA ASP A 7 18.45 0.41 -12.83
C ASP A 7 18.54 -0.58 -11.64
N GLU A 8 17.59 -1.52 -11.54
CA GLU A 8 17.50 -2.57 -10.50
C GLU A 8 17.48 -2.08 -9.04
N HIS A 9 17.11 -0.81 -8.80
CA HIS A 9 16.94 -0.33 -7.44
C HIS A 9 15.73 -1.00 -6.78
N SER A 10 15.93 -1.47 -5.54
CA SER A 10 14.82 -1.94 -4.73
C SER A 10 13.83 -0.80 -4.39
N PRO A 11 12.54 -1.10 -4.18
CA PRO A 11 11.55 -0.13 -3.69
C PRO A 11 12.00 0.67 -2.47
N LYS A 12 12.76 0.06 -1.56
CA LYS A 12 13.33 0.74 -0.38
C LYS A 12 14.41 1.76 -0.75
N GLN A 13 15.27 1.44 -1.70
CA GLN A 13 16.27 2.40 -2.21
C GLN A 13 15.60 3.55 -2.94
N ILE A 14 14.57 3.27 -3.74
CA ILE A 14 13.80 4.30 -4.44
C ILE A 14 13.14 5.26 -3.44
N ALA A 15 12.47 4.74 -2.41
CA ALA A 15 11.85 5.57 -1.37
C ALA A 15 12.85 6.51 -0.68
N LYS A 16 14.03 6.00 -0.29
CA LYS A 16 15.09 6.82 0.31
C LYS A 16 15.60 7.89 -0.66
N ARG A 17 15.64 7.57 -1.93
CA ARG A 17 16.24 8.44 -2.93
C ARG A 17 15.28 9.52 -3.43
N LEU A 18 13.97 9.25 -3.46
CA LEU A 18 12.94 10.26 -3.73
C LEU A 18 13.03 11.44 -2.76
N VAL A 19 13.29 11.16 -1.47
CA VAL A 19 13.52 12.18 -0.44
C VAL A 19 14.72 13.09 -0.74
N LEU A 20 15.78 12.55 -1.36
CA LEU A 20 16.99 13.29 -1.68
C LEU A 20 16.88 14.03 -3.00
N ASP A 21 16.25 13.41 -4.00
CA ASP A 21 16.06 14.00 -5.33
C ASP A 21 15.00 15.12 -5.31
N PHE A 22 14.03 15.04 -4.39
CA PHE A 22 12.92 15.97 -4.26
C PHE A 22 12.75 16.41 -2.79
N PRO A 23 13.67 17.22 -2.25
CA PRO A 23 13.64 17.63 -0.85
C PRO A 23 12.40 18.48 -0.51
N ASP A 24 12.00 19.35 -1.42
CA ASP A 24 10.93 20.35 -1.21
C ASP A 24 9.53 19.83 -1.59
N ASP A 25 9.46 18.69 -2.27
CA ASP A 25 8.19 18.07 -2.65
C ASP A 25 7.75 17.05 -1.59
N VAL A 26 6.71 17.41 -0.85
CA VAL A 26 6.14 16.57 0.21
C VAL A 26 5.45 15.34 -0.36
N GLU A 27 4.94 15.40 -1.60
CA GLU A 27 4.30 14.25 -2.27
C GLU A 27 5.33 13.16 -2.61
N MET A 28 6.62 13.50 -2.67
CA MET A 28 7.70 12.55 -2.91
C MET A 28 8.11 11.76 -1.66
N ARG A 29 7.44 11.99 -0.52
CA ARG A 29 7.57 11.21 0.72
C ARG A 29 6.79 9.90 0.65
N VAL A 30 7.07 9.13 -0.39
CA VAL A 30 6.39 7.87 -0.71
C VAL A 30 7.02 6.71 0.05
N SER A 31 6.19 5.91 0.74
CA SER A 31 6.66 4.68 1.39
C SER A 31 7.06 3.61 0.37
N HIS A 32 7.98 2.73 0.75
CA HIS A 32 8.37 1.60 -0.10
C HIS A 32 7.21 0.61 -0.32
N GLU A 33 6.27 0.48 0.61
CA GLU A 33 5.04 -0.32 0.41
C GLU A 33 4.11 0.31 -0.63
N THR A 34 4.03 1.65 -0.70
CA THR A 34 3.28 2.35 -1.74
C THR A 34 3.89 2.06 -3.12
N ILE A 35 5.22 2.07 -3.22
CA ILE A 35 5.95 1.69 -4.43
C ILE A 35 5.68 0.23 -4.81
N TYR A 36 5.74 -0.70 -3.85
CA TYR A 36 5.36 -2.10 -4.12
C TYR A 36 3.94 -2.20 -4.65
N THR A 37 2.99 -1.51 -4.01
CA THR A 37 1.58 -1.51 -4.40
C THR A 37 1.38 -0.95 -5.81
N SER A 38 2.04 0.16 -6.16
CA SER A 38 1.95 0.72 -7.50
C SER A 38 2.47 -0.25 -8.57
N ILE A 39 3.55 -1.00 -8.30
CA ILE A 39 4.07 -2.01 -9.23
C ILE A 39 3.04 -3.14 -9.42
N TYR A 40 2.43 -3.65 -8.35
CA TYR A 40 1.45 -4.74 -8.43
C TYR A 40 0.12 -4.32 -9.08
N VAL A 41 -0.33 -3.08 -8.85
CA VAL A 41 -1.58 -2.57 -9.43
C VAL A 41 -1.36 -2.18 -10.89
N GLN A 42 -0.27 -1.48 -11.20
CA GLN A 42 0.02 -1.03 -12.57
C GLN A 42 0.50 -2.16 -13.48
N GLY A 43 1.09 -3.23 -12.94
CA GLY A 43 1.46 -4.43 -13.69
C GLY A 43 0.27 -5.24 -14.25
N LYS A 44 -0.97 -4.87 -13.92
CA LYS A 44 -2.19 -5.48 -14.46
C LYS A 44 -2.53 -5.04 -15.90
N GLY A 45 -1.84 -4.05 -16.47
CA GLY A 45 -1.99 -3.61 -17.86
C GLY A 45 -0.79 -3.97 -18.74
N SER A 46 -1.01 -4.12 -20.06
CA SER A 46 0.00 -4.50 -21.05
C SER A 46 1.25 -3.61 -21.07
N LEU A 47 1.11 -2.31 -20.82
CA LEU A 47 2.21 -1.33 -20.92
C LEU A 47 3.19 -1.34 -19.73
N ARG A 48 2.80 -1.89 -18.58
CA ARG A 48 3.62 -1.91 -17.35
C ARG A 48 3.86 -3.31 -16.82
N ARG A 49 3.51 -4.33 -17.62
CA ARG A 49 3.62 -5.73 -17.26
C ARG A 49 5.06 -6.13 -16.95
N GLU A 50 6.06 -5.37 -17.37
CA GLU A 50 7.48 -5.72 -17.20
C GLU A 50 8.15 -5.12 -15.96
N LEU A 51 7.58 -4.10 -15.30
CA LEU A 51 8.27 -3.45 -14.16
C LEU A 51 8.53 -4.38 -12.97
N HIS A 52 7.80 -5.49 -12.87
CA HIS A 52 8.01 -6.46 -11.82
C HIS A 52 9.23 -7.36 -12.05
N THR A 53 9.76 -7.45 -13.29
CA THR A 53 10.97 -8.24 -13.59
C THR A 53 12.21 -7.59 -12.97
N CYS A 54 12.21 -6.27 -12.87
CA CYS A 54 13.22 -5.49 -12.15
C CYS A 54 13.21 -5.74 -10.64
N LEU A 55 12.14 -6.30 -10.08
CA LEU A 55 12.16 -6.71 -8.68
C LEU A 55 12.98 -7.99 -8.56
N ARG A 56 13.83 -8.06 -7.55
CA ARG A 56 14.65 -9.25 -7.24
C ARG A 56 13.85 -10.56 -7.09
N THR A 57 12.56 -10.48 -6.76
CA THR A 57 11.67 -11.65 -6.68
C THR A 57 10.97 -12.00 -8.00
N GLY A 58 10.97 -11.10 -8.99
CA GLY A 58 10.26 -11.27 -10.26
C GLY A 58 8.74 -11.44 -10.14
N ARG A 59 8.13 -11.08 -9.02
CA ARG A 59 6.70 -11.34 -8.77
C ARG A 59 5.84 -10.22 -9.31
N ALA A 60 4.98 -10.54 -10.28
CA ALA A 60 3.92 -9.66 -10.75
C ALA A 60 2.83 -9.39 -9.70
N LEU A 61 2.69 -10.27 -8.70
CA LEU A 61 1.68 -10.21 -7.65
C LEU A 61 2.30 -10.28 -6.27
N ARG A 62 1.71 -9.56 -5.31
CA ARG A 62 2.10 -9.63 -3.90
C ARG A 62 1.91 -11.06 -3.38
N LYS A 63 2.89 -11.56 -2.63
CA LYS A 63 2.75 -12.84 -1.92
C LYS A 63 1.57 -12.72 -0.92
N PRO A 64 0.55 -13.59 -1.01
CA PRO A 64 -0.50 -13.62 0.00
C PRO A 64 0.11 -13.87 1.38
N GLN A 65 -0.30 -13.09 2.39
CA GLN A 65 0.11 -13.31 3.77
C GLN A 65 -0.85 -14.21 4.56
N ARG A 66 -1.93 -14.68 3.94
CA ARG A 66 -2.86 -15.60 4.59
C ARG A 66 -2.17 -16.93 4.84
N ARG A 67 -2.20 -17.42 6.08
CA ARG A 67 -1.83 -18.81 6.39
C ARG A 67 -3.12 -19.66 6.34
N PRO A 68 -3.10 -20.84 5.71
CA PRO A 68 -4.30 -21.69 5.62
C PRO A 68 -4.82 -22.11 7.01
N ASP A 69 -3.92 -22.24 7.99
CA ASP A 69 -4.25 -22.63 9.37
C ASP A 69 -4.61 -21.45 10.28
N GLU A 70 -4.41 -20.20 9.82
CA GLU A 70 -4.70 -19.00 10.61
C GLU A 70 -6.19 -18.70 10.58
N ARG A 71 -6.90 -19.16 11.61
CA ARG A 71 -8.26 -18.69 11.92
C ARG A 71 -8.16 -17.32 12.59
N ARG A 72 -8.28 -16.25 11.81
CA ARG A 72 -8.53 -14.92 12.38
C ARG A 72 -9.87 -14.94 13.10
N GLY A 73 -9.86 -14.62 14.39
CA GLY A 73 -11.08 -14.49 15.17
C GLY A 73 -12.01 -13.45 14.54
N ARG A 74 -13.32 -13.71 14.57
CA ARG A 74 -14.30 -12.66 14.28
C ARG A 74 -14.24 -11.62 15.40
N ILE A 75 -14.41 -10.35 15.06
CA ILE A 75 -14.56 -9.30 16.08
C ILE A 75 -15.80 -9.68 16.90
N ARG A 76 -15.60 -9.86 18.22
CA ARG A 76 -16.70 -10.15 19.14
C ARG A 76 -17.64 -8.94 19.14
N ASP A 77 -18.94 -9.20 19.09
CA ASP A 77 -19.98 -8.15 19.11
C ASP A 77 -19.90 -7.18 17.91
N MET A 78 -19.45 -7.68 16.75
CA MET A 78 -19.44 -6.91 15.51
C MET A 78 -20.87 -6.56 15.07
N VAL A 79 -21.18 -5.26 15.11
CA VAL A 79 -22.44 -4.70 14.57
C VAL A 79 -22.36 -4.68 13.05
N ASN A 80 -23.44 -5.11 12.37
CA ASN A 80 -23.49 -5.05 10.91
C ASN A 80 -23.48 -3.57 10.44
N ILE A 81 -22.90 -3.28 9.27
CA ILE A 81 -22.92 -1.91 8.71
C ILE A 81 -24.37 -1.40 8.58
N SER A 82 -25.33 -2.29 8.27
CA SER A 82 -26.75 -1.96 8.19
C SER A 82 -27.39 -1.59 9.54
N GLU A 83 -26.77 -1.93 10.67
CA GLU A 83 -27.25 -1.73 12.03
C GLU A 83 -26.53 -0.56 12.73
N ARG A 84 -25.67 0.18 12.00
CA ARG A 84 -24.93 1.29 12.58
C ARG A 84 -25.89 2.41 13.03
N PRO A 85 -25.62 3.10 14.15
CA PRO A 85 -26.38 4.28 14.54
C PRO A 85 -26.35 5.36 13.43
N PRO A 86 -27.45 6.10 13.20
CA PRO A 86 -27.52 7.12 12.15
C PRO A 86 -26.49 8.25 12.35
N GLU A 87 -26.11 8.52 13.60
CA GLU A 87 -25.07 9.48 14.00
C GLU A 87 -23.70 9.21 13.33
N VAL A 88 -23.45 7.98 12.87
CA VAL A 88 -22.23 7.60 12.17
C VAL A 88 -22.21 8.16 10.74
N GLU A 89 -23.37 8.32 10.09
CA GLU A 89 -23.46 8.84 8.73
C GLU A 89 -23.13 10.34 8.65
N ASP A 90 -23.43 11.07 9.71
CA ASP A 90 -23.24 12.53 9.79
C ASP A 90 -21.82 12.95 10.18
N ARG A 91 -20.94 12.00 10.51
CA ARG A 91 -19.57 12.29 10.92
C ARG A 91 -18.73 12.79 9.74
N ARG A 92 -18.71 14.10 9.51
CA ARG A 92 -17.86 14.76 8.50
C ARG A 92 -16.37 14.80 8.85
N CYS A 93 -16.01 14.57 10.12
CA CYS A 93 -14.64 14.59 10.58
C CYS A 93 -14.19 13.18 11.03
N PRO A 94 -13.17 12.59 10.39
CA PRO A 94 -12.51 11.40 10.93
C PRO A 94 -12.03 11.69 12.36
N GLY A 95 -12.35 10.81 13.30
CA GLY A 95 -12.20 11.07 14.74
C GLY A 95 -10.76 11.43 15.14
N ILE A 96 -10.62 12.46 15.97
CA ILE A 96 -9.42 12.71 16.77
C ILE A 96 -9.45 11.70 17.92
N GLY A 97 -8.63 10.65 17.83
CA GLY A 97 -8.57 9.62 18.87
C GLY A 97 -8.03 10.19 20.18
N ARG A 98 -8.85 10.21 21.23
CA ARG A 98 -8.35 10.36 22.61
C ARG A 98 -8.16 8.94 23.15
N ALA A 99 -6.90 8.63 23.49
CA ALA A 99 -6.52 7.37 24.09
C ALA A 99 -7.24 7.16 25.44
N ILE A 100 -7.74 5.95 25.65
CA ILE A 100 -8.04 5.37 26.96
C ILE A 100 -7.01 4.28 27.18
#